data_AF-A0A5E4JWN1-F1
#
_entry.id   AF-A0A5E4JWN1-F1
#
_cell.length_a   1.000
_cell.length_b   1.000
_cell.length_c   1.000
_cell.angle_alpha   90.00
_cell.angle_beta   90.00
_cell.angle_gamma   90.00
#
_symmetry.space_group_name_H-M   'P 1'
#
loop_
_entity.id
_entity.type
_entity.pdbx_description
1 polymer ?
#
loop_
_entity_poly.entity_id
_entity_poly.type
_entity_poly.pdbx_seq_one_letter_code
_entity_poly.pdbx_strand_id
1 'polypeptide(L)'
;MAVKDDLKKKVADFVKETPEWPVFLRWISQNDIKTRAQLKSVLNAEIKDYDQKLKFYAMSREGRNVRLLRPCAKKLDFLKLCRDKIVKYL
;
A
#
# COMPACT_ATOMS: atom_id res chain seq x y z
N MET A 1 17.39 -4.04 -12.66
CA MET A 1 17.55 -3.62 -11.25
C MET A 1 16.20 -3.76 -10.55
N ALA A 2 16.16 -4.44 -9.40
CA ALA A 2 14.91 -4.61 -8.67
C ALA A 2 14.44 -3.25 -8.11
N VAL A 3 13.14 -2.97 -8.20
CA VAL A 3 12.50 -1.76 -7.62
C VAL A 3 12.88 -1.52 -6.16
N LYS A 4 13.13 -2.60 -5.41
CA LYS A 4 13.57 -2.54 -4.01
C LYS A 4 14.89 -1.80 -3.82
N ASP A 5 15.84 -2.00 -4.74
CA ASP A 5 17.14 -1.34 -4.68
C ASP A 5 17.04 0.14 -5.05
N ASP A 6 16.22 0.47 -6.06
CA ASP A 6 15.95 1.87 -6.44
C ASP A 6 15.25 2.62 -5.31
N LEU A 7 14.29 1.97 -4.65
CA LEU A 7 13.60 2.47 -3.45
C LEU A 7 14.56 2.73 -2.30
N LYS A 8 15.43 1.76 -1.96
CA LYS A 8 16.40 1.93 -0.88
C LYS A 8 17.39 3.07 -1.13
N LYS A 9 17.70 3.37 -2.39
CA LYS A 9 18.62 4.47 -2.76
C LYS A 9 17.94 5.84 -2.77
N LYS A 10 16.68 5.93 -3.20
CA LYS A 10 15.98 7.22 -3.38
C LYS A 10 15.12 7.65 -2.20
N VAL A 11 14.61 6.70 -1.41
CA VAL A 11 13.77 7.03 -0.25
C VAL A 11 14.64 7.58 0.87
N ALA A 12 14.15 8.64 1.52
CA ALA A 12 14.81 9.28 2.65
C ALA A 12 15.03 8.29 3.82
N ASP A 13 16.17 8.38 4.51
CA ASP A 13 16.52 7.48 5.61
C ASP A 13 15.50 7.50 6.75
N PHE A 14 14.92 8.66 7.07
CA PHE A 14 13.83 8.77 8.05
C PHE A 14 12.62 7.87 7.73
N VAL A 15 12.33 7.65 6.44
CA VAL A 15 11.24 6.78 6.01
C VAL A 15 11.66 5.31 6.15
N LYS A 16 12.94 4.98 5.97
CA LYS A 16 13.47 3.62 6.18
C LYS A 16 13.43 3.18 7.64
N GLU A 17 13.52 4.12 8.57
CA GLU A 17 13.41 3.90 10.01
C GLU A 17 11.98 3.63 10.49
N THR A 18 10.97 3.94 9.66
CA THR A 18 9.58 3.67 10.03
C THR A 18 9.28 2.17 10.03
N PRO A 19 8.44 1.67 10.95
CA PRO A 19 8.03 0.26 10.98
C PRO A 19 7.26 -0.17 9.71
N GLU A 20 6.76 0.79 8.95
CA GLU A 20 5.99 0.59 7.72
C GLU A 20 6.87 0.22 6.53
N TRP A 21 8.14 0.64 6.55
CA TRP A 21 9.12 0.37 5.49
C TRP A 21 9.39 -1.12 5.22
N PRO A 22 9.77 -1.94 6.23
CA PRO A 22 9.97 -3.37 6.00
C PRO A 22 8.69 -4.09 5.60
N VAL A 23 7.53 -3.66 6.11
CA VAL A 23 6.22 -4.20 5.72
C VAL A 23 5.94 -3.91 4.24
N PHE A 24 6.24 -2.69 3.78
CA PHE A 24 6.08 -2.30 2.39
C PHE A 24 7.01 -3.08 1.46
N LEU A 25 8.28 -3.24 1.83
CA LEU A 25 9.23 -4.07 1.08
C LEU A 25 8.78 -5.54 1.02
N ARG A 26 8.17 -6.07 2.08
CA ARG A 26 7.59 -7.42 2.10
C ARG A 26 6.40 -7.50 1.14
N TRP A 27 5.51 -6.51 1.17
CA TRP A 27 4.37 -6.41 0.27
C TRP A 27 4.78 -6.35 -1.21
N ILE A 28 5.82 -5.56 -1.55
CA ILE A 28 6.40 -5.51 -2.91
C ILE A 28 6.89 -6.90 -3.34
N SER A 29 7.54 -7.63 -2.44
CA SER A 29 8.01 -8.99 -2.70
C SER A 29 6.86 -9.97 -2.93
N GLN A 30 5.79 -9.87 -2.12
CA GLN A 30 4.63 -10.75 -2.25
C GLN A 30 3.86 -10.52 -3.56
N ASN A 31 3.84 -9.27 -4.06
CA ASN A 31 3.18 -8.91 -5.31
C ASN A 31 4.08 -9.03 -6.55
N ASP A 32 5.29 -9.60 -6.41
CA ASP A 32 6.29 -9.78 -7.49
C ASP A 32 6.53 -8.50 -8.32
N ILE A 33 6.58 -7.34 -7.66
CA ILE A 33 6.68 -6.05 -8.35
C ILE A 33 8.13 -5.81 -8.79
N LYS A 34 8.36 -5.81 -10.11
CA LYS A 34 9.71 -5.71 -10.69
C LYS A 34 10.08 -4.32 -11.17
N THR A 35 9.10 -3.51 -11.58
CA THR A 35 9.32 -2.18 -12.17
C THR A 35 8.56 -1.07 -11.45
N ARG A 36 9.08 0.16 -11.51
CA ARG A 36 8.45 1.33 -10.86
C ARG A 36 7.06 1.61 -11.40
N ALA A 37 6.86 1.40 -12.70
CA ALA A 37 5.56 1.52 -13.34
C ALA A 37 4.57 0.47 -12.79
N GLN A 38 5.00 -0.78 -12.65
CA GLN A 38 4.19 -1.82 -11.99
C GLN A 38 3.89 -1.43 -10.53
N LEU A 39 4.86 -0.92 -9.78
CA LEU A 39 4.64 -0.48 -8.40
C LEU A 39 3.51 0.55 -8.32
N LYS A 40 3.60 1.62 -9.11
CA LYS A 40 2.55 2.66 -9.15
C LYS A 40 1.20 2.09 -9.60
N SER A 41 1.20 1.20 -10.59
CA SER A 41 -0.02 0.60 -11.13
C SER A 41 -0.70 -0.34 -10.12
N VAL A 42 0.03 -1.33 -9.59
CA VAL A 42 -0.46 -2.29 -8.60
C VAL A 42 -0.91 -1.59 -7.33
N LEU A 43 -0.14 -0.60 -6.87
CA LEU A 43 -0.48 0.15 -5.66
C LEU A 43 -1.75 1.00 -5.85
N ASN A 44 -1.91 1.66 -7.00
CA ASN A 44 -3.15 2.36 -7.31
C ASN A 44 -4.34 1.40 -7.51
N ALA A 45 -4.10 0.23 -8.10
CA ALA A 45 -5.11 -0.80 -8.29
C ALA A 45 -5.60 -1.35 -6.94
N GLU A 46 -4.70 -1.73 -6.02
CA GLU A 46 -5.09 -2.18 -4.68
C GLU A 46 -5.77 -1.05 -3.89
N ILE A 47 -5.29 0.20 -3.94
CA ILE A 47 -5.98 1.31 -3.28
C ILE A 47 -7.42 1.44 -3.81
N LYS A 48 -7.62 1.36 -5.12
CA LYS A 48 -8.94 1.46 -5.73
C LYS A 48 -9.83 0.27 -5.39
N ASP A 49 -9.27 -0.94 -5.35
CA ASP A 49 -9.96 -2.17 -4.94
C ASP A 49 -10.42 -2.10 -3.47
N TYR A 50 -9.54 -1.70 -2.54
CA TYR A 50 -9.94 -1.53 -1.13
C TYR A 50 -10.89 -0.36 -0.94
N ASP A 51 -10.79 0.72 -1.72
CA ASP A 51 -11.75 1.84 -1.68
C ASP A 51 -13.14 1.39 -2.14
N GLN A 52 -13.21 0.62 -3.22
CA GLN A 52 -14.45 0.02 -3.69
C GLN A 52 -15.00 -1.00 -2.70
N LYS A 53 -14.17 -1.87 -2.12
CA LYS A 53 -14.58 -2.80 -1.05
C LYS A 53 -15.14 -2.05 0.15
N LEU A 54 -14.48 -0.98 0.59
CA LEU A 54 -14.97 -0.14 1.69
C LEU A 54 -16.33 0.49 1.38
N LYS A 55 -16.50 1.05 0.17
CA LYS A 55 -17.79 1.60 -0.28
C LYS A 55 -18.87 0.53 -0.37
N PHE A 56 -18.52 -0.66 -0.88
CA PHE A 56 -19.43 -1.80 -0.97
C PHE A 56 -19.88 -2.27 0.42
N TYR A 57 -18.92 -2.41 1.35
CA TYR A 57 -19.24 -2.76 2.74
C TYR A 57 -20.06 -1.67 3.41
N ALA A 58 -19.76 -0.39 3.19
CA ALA A 58 -20.52 0.72 3.75
C ALA A 58 -21.98 0.77 3.27
N MET A 59 -22.26 0.40 2.01
CA MET A 59 -23.62 0.33 1.46
C MET A 59 -24.35 -0.98 1.79
N SER A 60 -23.61 -2.05 2.08
CA SER A 60 -24.17 -3.37 2.40
C SER A 60 -24.57 -3.47 3.88
N ARG A 61 -25.54 -4.34 4.19
CA ARG A 61 -25.93 -4.68 5.58
C ARG A 61 -24.76 -5.21 6.43
N GLU A 62 -23.74 -5.78 5.76
CA GLU A 62 -22.45 -6.18 6.32
C GLU A 62 -21.55 -5.01 6.78
N GLY A 63 -21.87 -3.75 6.44
CA GLY A 63 -21.19 -2.55 6.91
C GLY A 63 -21.27 -2.30 8.41
N ARG A 64 -22.06 -3.10 9.13
CA ARG A 64 -22.06 -3.11 10.60
C ARG A 64 -21.00 -4.07 11.16
N ASN A 65 -20.39 -4.91 10.32
CA ASN A 65 -19.37 -5.85 10.72
C ASN A 65 -18.00 -5.15 10.77
N VAL A 66 -17.78 -4.45 11.89
CA VAL A 66 -16.57 -3.68 12.20
C VAL A 66 -15.30 -4.54 12.04
N ARG A 67 -15.41 -5.86 12.17
CA ARG A 67 -14.31 -6.82 11.98
C ARG A 67 -13.82 -6.92 10.54
N LEU A 68 -14.65 -6.62 9.54
CA LEU A 68 -14.26 -6.64 8.12
C LEU A 68 -13.84 -5.24 7.63
N LEU A 69 -14.50 -4.20 8.14
CA LEU A 69 -14.22 -2.80 7.78
C LEU A 69 -12.88 -2.31 8.33
N ARG A 70 -12.57 -2.57 9.61
CA ARG A 70 -11.31 -2.10 10.22
C ARG A 70 -10.05 -2.59 9.51
N PRO A 71 -9.89 -3.89 9.17
CA PRO A 71 -8.69 -4.35 8.48
C PRO A 71 -8.61 -3.80 7.04
N CYS A 72 -9.74 -3.69 6.32
CA CYS A 72 -9.75 -3.06 5.00
C CYS A 72 -9.34 -1.58 5.05
N ALA A 73 -9.89 -0.83 6.00
CA ALA A 73 -9.52 0.57 6.22
C ALA A 73 -8.06 0.74 6.61
N LYS A 74 -7.56 -0.06 7.56
CA LYS A 74 -6.13 -0.04 7.93
C LYS A 74 -5.21 -0.36 6.76
N LYS A 75 -5.59 -1.34 5.93
CA LYS A 75 -4.77 -1.73 4.78
C LYS A 75 -4.78 -0.65 3.69
N LEU A 76 -5.92 -0.01 3.44
CA LEU A 76 -6.01 1.13 2.54
C LEU A 76 -5.21 2.33 3.05
N ASP A 77 -5.27 2.63 4.34
CA ASP A 77 -4.52 3.72 4.96
C ASP A 77 -3.00 3.47 4.85
N PHE A 78 -2.55 2.26 5.16
CA PHE A 78 -1.16 1.83 4.96
C PHE A 78 -0.70 1.99 3.50
N LEU A 79 -1.51 1.56 2.52
CA LEU A 79 -1.17 1.68 1.10
C LEU A 79 -1.10 3.15 0.66
N LYS A 80 -2.01 4.00 1.13
CA LYS A 80 -1.99 5.45 0.87
C LYS A 80 -0.76 6.11 1.50
N LEU A 81 -0.43 5.75 2.73
CA LEU A 81 0.75 6.27 3.43
C LEU A 81 2.04 5.83 2.72
N CYS A 82 2.12 4.58 2.26
CA CYS A 82 3.23 4.13 1.42
C CYS A 82 3.27 4.90 0.10
N ARG A 83 2.14 5.21 -0.53
CA ARG A 83 2.14 6.06 -1.73
C ARG A 83 2.75 7.44 -1.45
N ASP A 84 2.33 8.08 -0.36
CA ASP A 84 2.67 9.47 -0.07
C ASP A 84 4.06 9.64 0.55
N LYS A 85 4.46 8.74 1.45
CA LYS A 85 5.77 8.79 2.13
C LYS A 85 6.87 8.01 1.41
N ILE A 86 6.54 6.99 0.63
CA ILE A 86 7.55 6.13 -0.02
C ILE A 86 7.60 6.42 -1.52
N VAL A 87 6.46 6.32 -2.21
CA VAL A 87 6.41 6.45 -3.68
C VAL A 87 6.56 7.89 -4.16
N LYS A 88 6.35 8.90 -3.29
CA LYS A 88 6.61 10.31 -3.59
C LYS A 88 8.08 10.61 -3.90
N TYR A 89 9.01 9.86 -3.30
CA TYR A 89 10.46 10.02 -3.51
C TYR A 89 10.99 9.23 -4.71
N LEU A 90 10.17 8.34 -5.27
CA LEU A 90 10.42 7.68 -6.55
C LEU A 90 10.03 8.63 -7.66
#